data_AF-A0A1Z8WWL2-F1
#
_entry.id   AF-A0A1Z8WWL2-F1
#
_cell.length_a   1.000
_cell.length_b   1.000
_cell.length_c   1.000
_cell.angle_alpha   90.00
_cell.angle_beta   90.00
_cell.angle_gamma   90.00
#
_symmetry.space_group_name_H-M   'P 1'
#
loop_
_entity.id
_entity.type
_entity.pdbx_description
1 polymer ?
#
loop_
_entity_poly.entity_id
_entity_poly.type
_entity_poly.pdbx_seq_one_letter_code
_entity_poly.pdbx_strand_id
1 'polypeptide(L)'
;MKKLIISICAILLSGCDGPVKPTSIEENESVKQTKLSNNKALSCCNSIHEAAANGNVEGIKAHIDAGASVNLKDNDGLTPLHFVSNIESAKLLITKGADINSKDNFFKFTPLDFLEDDSHEEIKDFLREHGAKKALELISQKK
;
A
#
# COMPACT_ATOMS: atom_id res chain seq x y z
N MET A 1 31.89 7.31 -37.77
CA MET A 1 32.75 8.45 -37.35
C MET A 1 32.12 9.14 -36.16
N LYS A 2 32.88 9.22 -35.06
CA LYS A 2 32.72 9.89 -33.75
C LYS A 2 33.47 8.97 -32.77
N LYS A 3 34.79 9.05 -32.51
CA LYS A 3 35.57 10.14 -31.88
C LYS A 3 34.70 10.86 -30.83
N LEU A 4 35.00 10.87 -29.52
CA LEU A 4 36.32 11.02 -28.89
C LEU A 4 36.28 10.55 -27.42
N ILE A 5 37.43 10.02 -26.99
CA ILE A 5 37.89 9.68 -25.63
C ILE A 5 37.88 10.95 -24.74
N ILE A 6 37.64 10.85 -23.42
CA ILE A 6 38.56 11.09 -22.28
C ILE A 6 37.66 10.94 -21.02
N SER A 7 37.75 9.88 -20.21
CA SER A 7 38.75 9.55 -19.18
C SER A 7 38.81 10.54 -17.99
N ILE A 8 38.89 9.97 -16.77
CA ILE A 8 39.17 10.59 -15.45
C ILE A 8 37.90 11.13 -14.76
N CYS A 9 37.35 10.59 -13.67
CA CYS A 9 37.96 10.08 -12.43
C CYS A 9 37.22 8.84 -11.89
N ALA A 10 37.95 7.73 -11.76
CA ALA A 10 37.77 6.84 -10.62
C ALA A 10 38.56 7.44 -9.45
N ILE A 11 37.88 7.92 -8.41
CA ILE A 11 38.41 7.95 -7.05
C ILE A 11 37.32 7.39 -6.13
N LEU A 12 37.52 6.10 -5.86
CA LEU A 12 37.23 5.29 -4.68
C LEU A 12 36.44 5.91 -3.50
N LEU A 13 35.42 5.13 -3.09
CA LEU A 13 35.03 4.79 -1.71
C LEU A 13 34.46 5.91 -0.81
N SER A 14 33.12 6.01 -0.82
CA SER A 14 32.31 5.88 0.41
C SER A 14 30.82 5.85 0.07
N GLY A 15 30.17 4.72 0.36
CA GLY A 15 28.71 4.59 0.58
C GLY A 15 27.77 5.08 -0.52
N CYS A 16 27.46 4.22 -1.49
CA CYS A 16 26.33 4.41 -2.39
C CYS A 16 25.60 3.09 -2.61
N ASP A 17 24.51 2.87 -1.87
CA ASP A 17 23.48 1.92 -2.31
C ASP A 17 22.46 2.67 -3.17
N GLY A 18 22.65 2.52 -4.47
CA GLY A 18 21.80 2.99 -5.58
C GLY A 18 22.65 3.26 -6.82
N PRO A 19 22.11 3.26 -8.06
CA PRO A 19 20.82 2.77 -8.57
C PRO A 19 20.98 1.67 -9.65
N VAL A 20 20.10 0.67 -9.67
CA VAL A 20 20.01 -0.29 -10.78
C VAL A 20 19.34 0.37 -11.99
N LYS A 21 20.00 0.33 -13.15
CA LYS A 21 19.51 0.85 -14.43
C LYS A 21 18.57 -0.19 -15.07
N PRO A 22 17.41 0.20 -15.64
CA PRO A 22 16.52 -0.77 -16.28
C PRO A 22 17.10 -1.18 -17.63
N THR A 23 17.52 -2.45 -17.72
CA THR A 23 17.76 -3.17 -18.97
C THR A 23 16.43 -3.68 -19.50
N SER A 24 16.16 -3.38 -20.77
CA SER A 24 15.00 -3.78 -21.56
C SER A 24 14.58 -5.24 -21.34
N ILE A 25 13.36 -5.46 -20.84
CA ILE A 25 12.63 -6.73 -20.98
C ILE A 25 11.16 -6.39 -21.27
N GLU A 26 10.78 -6.80 -22.48
CA GLU A 26 9.50 -7.10 -23.13
C GLU A 26 8.14 -6.77 -22.47
N GLU A 27 7.21 -6.38 -23.34
CA GLU A 27 5.83 -5.89 -23.13
C GLU A 27 4.90 -6.89 -22.42
N ASN A 28 4.17 -6.44 -21.40
CA ASN A 28 2.92 -7.07 -20.93
C ASN A 28 1.99 -6.02 -20.25
N GLU A 29 0.67 -6.28 -20.28
CA GLU A 29 -0.47 -5.39 -19.91
C GLU A 29 -0.52 -4.84 -18.46
N SER A 30 0.62 -4.59 -17.80
CA SER A 30 0.70 -4.17 -16.39
C SER A 30 1.07 -2.68 -16.18
N VAL A 31 1.10 -1.87 -17.24
CA VAL A 31 1.55 -0.46 -17.18
C VAL A 31 0.40 0.51 -16.86
N LYS A 32 -0.24 0.36 -15.69
CA LYS A 32 -1.19 1.37 -15.19
C LYS A 32 -0.88 1.93 -13.80
N GLN A 33 0.39 2.03 -13.45
CA GLN A 33 0.81 2.75 -12.23
C GLN A 33 1.96 3.75 -12.43
N THR A 34 2.44 3.97 -13.66
CA THR A 34 3.52 4.95 -13.91
C THR A 34 2.98 6.30 -14.34
N LYS A 35 2.40 7.04 -13.39
CA LYS A 35 2.34 8.50 -13.46
C LYS A 35 2.18 9.15 -12.08
N LEU A 36 3.16 8.97 -11.19
CA LEU A 36 3.31 9.87 -10.05
C LEU A 36 4.34 10.95 -10.41
N SER A 37 3.83 11.98 -11.09
CA SER A 37 4.60 13.18 -11.38
C SER A 37 4.71 14.04 -10.11
N ASN A 38 5.94 14.24 -9.66
CA ASN A 38 6.47 15.54 -9.26
C ASN A 38 5.53 16.41 -8.40
N ASN A 39 5.36 16.08 -7.13
CA ASN A 39 5.20 17.12 -6.12
C ASN A 39 5.77 16.72 -4.76
N LYS A 40 6.36 17.71 -4.10
CA LYS A 40 7.23 17.65 -2.92
C LYS A 40 6.77 16.66 -1.82
N ALA A 41 7.65 15.73 -1.45
CA ALA A 41 7.77 15.11 -0.12
C ALA A 41 6.80 13.99 0.33
N LEU A 42 6.28 13.13 -0.55
CA LEU A 42 6.14 11.71 -0.17
C LEU A 42 7.49 11.06 -0.44
N SER A 43 8.32 10.89 0.61
CA SER A 43 9.61 10.24 0.46
C SER A 43 9.42 8.84 -0.15
N CYS A 44 10.37 8.44 -0.97
CA CYS A 44 10.51 7.16 -1.68
C CYS A 44 10.35 5.89 -0.80
N CYS A 45 10.06 6.02 0.50
CA CYS A 45 10.09 4.94 1.48
C CYS A 45 8.81 4.75 2.29
N ASN A 46 7.84 5.68 2.29
CA ASN A 46 6.63 5.52 3.11
C ASN A 46 5.45 5.17 2.21
N SER A 47 4.91 3.96 2.33
CA SER A 47 3.72 3.52 1.58
C SER A 47 2.43 3.88 2.33
N ILE A 48 1.28 3.90 1.64
CA ILE A 48 -0.03 4.07 2.29
C ILE A 48 -0.35 2.91 3.26
N HIS A 49 0.20 1.71 3.00
CA HIS A 49 0.12 0.56 3.90
C HIS A 49 0.87 0.81 5.20
N GLU A 50 2.10 1.30 5.11
CA GLU A 50 2.90 1.65 6.29
C GLU A 50 2.29 2.81 7.08
N ALA A 51 1.72 3.79 6.38
CA ALA A 51 0.97 4.86 7.04
C ALA A 51 -0.23 4.32 7.84
N ALA A 52 -0.97 3.34 7.30
CA ALA A 52 -2.06 2.66 8.01
C ALA A 52 -1.57 1.82 9.19
N ALA A 53 -0.47 1.07 9.03
CA ALA A 53 0.19 0.29 10.08
C ALA A 53 0.62 1.15 11.26
N ASN A 54 1.17 2.33 10.98
CA ASN A 54 1.62 3.27 12.00
C ASN A 54 0.49 4.16 12.54
N GLY A 55 -0.74 4.02 12.07
CA GLY A 55 -1.86 4.87 12.47
C GLY A 55 -1.69 6.33 12.04
N ASN A 56 -0.85 6.59 11.05
CA ASN A 56 -0.50 7.92 10.56
C ASN A 56 -1.58 8.44 9.60
N VAL A 57 -2.64 9.01 10.19
CA VAL A 57 -3.80 9.57 9.47
C VAL A 57 -3.38 10.66 8.46
N GLU A 58 -2.46 11.55 8.86
CA GLU A 58 -1.89 12.59 7.99
C GLU A 58 -1.17 11.96 6.78
N GLY A 59 -0.39 10.90 7.02
CA GLY A 59 0.27 10.13 5.97
C GLY A 59 -0.73 9.49 5.00
N ILE A 60 -1.77 8.83 5.50
CA ILE A 60 -2.83 8.24 4.66
C ILE A 60 -3.48 9.32 3.81
N LYS A 61 -3.83 10.46 4.41
CA LYS A 61 -4.44 11.59 3.70
C LYS A 61 -3.51 12.12 2.60
N ALA A 62 -2.24 12.35 2.91
CA ALA A 62 -1.26 12.84 1.94
C ALA A 62 -1.10 11.88 0.75
N HIS A 63 -1.13 10.56 0.97
CA HIS A 63 -1.12 9.57 -0.11
C HIS A 63 -2.37 9.66 -0.99
N ILE A 64 -3.55 9.71 -0.37
CA ILE A 64 -4.83 9.81 -1.10
C ILE A 64 -4.90 11.12 -1.90
N ASP A 65 -4.48 12.24 -1.31
CA ASP A 65 -4.44 13.54 -1.95
C ASP A 65 -3.40 13.59 -3.10
N ALA A 66 -2.32 12.80 -2.99
CA ALA A 66 -1.36 12.58 -4.07
C ALA A 66 -1.87 11.63 -5.17
N GLY A 67 -3.07 11.07 -5.04
CA GLY A 67 -3.70 10.19 -6.02
C GLY A 67 -3.46 8.70 -5.80
N ALA A 68 -2.92 8.28 -4.66
CA ALA A 68 -2.84 6.87 -4.31
C ALA A 68 -4.25 6.27 -4.19
N SER A 69 -4.43 5.06 -4.70
CA SER A 69 -5.68 4.32 -4.51
C SER A 69 -5.85 3.95 -3.04
N VAL A 70 -7.02 4.23 -2.46
CA VAL A 70 -7.39 3.77 -1.12
C VAL A 70 -7.41 2.23 -1.02
N ASN A 71 -7.61 1.56 -2.17
CA ASN A 71 -7.63 0.10 -2.33
C ASN A 71 -6.33 -0.42 -2.97
N LEU A 72 -5.23 0.32 -2.84
CA LEU A 72 -3.94 -0.12 -3.36
C LEU A 72 -3.56 -1.46 -2.73
N LYS A 73 -3.34 -2.47 -3.56
CA LYS A 73 -2.88 -3.78 -3.10
C LYS A 73 -1.36 -3.85 -3.13
N ASP A 74 -0.77 -4.41 -2.09
CA ASP A 74 0.64 -4.83 -2.12
C ASP A 74 0.79 -6.16 -2.89
N ASN A 75 2.00 -6.73 -2.88
CA ASN A 75 2.30 -8.00 -3.55
C ASN A 75 1.45 -9.17 -3.01
N ASP A 76 1.02 -9.04 -1.75
CA ASP A 76 0.26 -10.03 -1.01
C ASP A 76 -1.26 -9.87 -1.19
N GLY A 77 -1.67 -8.84 -1.94
CA GLY A 77 -3.07 -8.52 -2.19
C GLY A 77 -3.73 -7.75 -1.05
N LEU A 78 -2.95 -7.32 -0.05
CA LEU A 78 -3.41 -6.60 1.13
C LEU A 78 -3.59 -5.12 0.80
N THR A 79 -4.70 -4.56 1.27
CA THR A 79 -5.01 -3.14 1.16
C THR A 79 -4.57 -2.40 2.42
N PRO A 80 -4.49 -1.05 2.43
CA PRO A 80 -4.19 -0.29 3.65
C PRO A 80 -5.12 -0.63 4.81
N LEU A 81 -6.38 -0.97 4.51
CA LEU A 81 -7.35 -1.35 5.53
C LEU A 81 -6.98 -2.65 6.29
N HIS A 82 -6.16 -3.54 5.70
CA HIS A 82 -5.67 -4.74 6.40
C HIS A 82 -4.66 -4.43 7.50
N PHE A 83 -4.02 -3.26 7.45
CA PHE A 83 -2.93 -2.88 8.34
C PHE A 83 -3.35 -1.83 9.39
N VAL A 84 -4.61 -1.40 9.45
CA VAL A 84 -5.00 -0.32 10.36
C VAL A 84 -4.72 -0.66 11.81
N SER A 85 -3.97 0.22 12.49
CA SER A 85 -3.68 0.09 13.92
C SER A 85 -4.55 0.99 14.81
N ASN A 86 -5.29 1.94 14.24
CA ASN A 86 -6.19 2.82 14.99
C ASN A 86 -7.51 3.10 14.28
N ILE A 87 -8.50 3.52 15.08
CA ILE A 87 -9.87 3.79 14.62
C ILE A 87 -9.94 4.95 13.63
N GLU A 88 -9.11 5.98 13.78
CA GLU A 88 -9.12 7.16 12.91
C GLU A 88 -8.67 6.81 11.49
N SER A 89 -7.64 5.96 11.35
CA SER A 89 -7.18 5.46 10.06
C SER A 89 -8.26 4.60 9.39
N ALA A 90 -8.93 3.72 10.15
CA ALA A 90 -10.04 2.93 9.63
C ALA A 90 -11.20 3.81 9.15
N LYS A 91 -11.62 4.79 9.96
CA LYS A 91 -12.65 5.78 9.60
C LYS A 91 -12.30 6.54 8.34
N LEU A 92 -11.07 7.03 8.23
CA LEU A 92 -10.60 7.76 7.05
C LEU A 92 -10.65 6.88 5.79
N LEU A 93 -10.08 5.67 5.84
CA LEU A 93 -10.04 4.76 4.71
C LEU A 93 -11.45 4.37 4.25
N ILE A 94 -12.35 4.01 5.17
CA ILE A 94 -13.75 3.68 4.85
C ILE A 94 -14.48 4.88 4.24
N THR A 95 -14.33 6.08 4.80
CA THR A 95 -14.93 7.32 4.26
C THR A 95 -14.43 7.61 2.84
N LYS A 96 -13.21 7.22 2.52
CA LYS A 96 -12.59 7.37 1.19
C LYS A 96 -12.91 6.23 0.22
N GLY A 97 -13.77 5.28 0.61
CA GLY A 97 -14.23 4.20 -0.25
C GLY A 97 -13.34 2.95 -0.25
N ALA A 98 -12.66 2.68 0.87
CA ALA A 98 -11.97 1.41 1.05
C ALA A 98 -12.96 0.23 0.97
N ASP A 99 -12.57 -0.83 0.25
CA ASP A 99 -13.32 -2.08 0.20
C ASP A 99 -13.13 -2.83 1.53
N ILE A 100 -14.18 -2.77 2.36
CA ILE A 100 -14.22 -3.33 3.70
C ILE A 100 -14.06 -4.85 3.74
N ASN A 101 -14.38 -5.54 2.64
CA ASN A 101 -14.32 -6.99 2.52
C ASN A 101 -13.28 -7.42 1.46
N SER A 102 -12.32 -6.55 1.13
CA SER A 102 -11.22 -6.89 0.21
C SER A 102 -10.50 -8.13 0.70
N LYS A 103 -10.16 -9.02 -0.21
CA LYS A 103 -9.48 -10.29 0.08
C LYS A 103 -8.03 -10.22 -0.35
N ASP A 104 -7.15 -10.72 0.51
CA ASP A 104 -5.76 -10.99 0.19
C ASP A 104 -5.63 -12.09 -0.89
N ASN A 105 -4.40 -12.29 -1.35
CA ASN A 105 -4.13 -13.29 -2.38
C ASN A 105 -4.02 -14.71 -1.78
N PHE A 106 -3.54 -14.86 -0.55
CA PHE A 106 -3.20 -16.16 0.03
C PHE A 106 -4.40 -16.88 0.63
N PHE A 107 -4.96 -16.34 1.71
CA PHE A 107 -5.96 -17.05 2.51
C PHE A 107 -7.40 -16.55 2.29
N LYS A 108 -7.55 -15.57 1.41
CA LYS A 108 -8.77 -14.80 1.20
C LYS A 108 -9.24 -14.09 2.47
N PHE A 109 -8.31 -13.75 3.33
CA PHE A 109 -8.51 -12.97 4.54
C PHE A 109 -8.92 -11.56 4.20
N THR A 110 -9.85 -11.07 5.00
CA THR A 110 -10.39 -9.72 4.98
C THR A 110 -9.68 -8.85 6.01
N PRO A 111 -9.80 -7.52 5.97
CA PRO A 111 -9.26 -6.64 7.01
C PRO A 111 -9.65 -7.07 8.43
N LEU A 112 -10.87 -7.57 8.61
CA LEU A 112 -11.37 -8.01 9.92
C LEU A 112 -10.67 -9.29 10.44
N ASP A 113 -10.14 -10.13 9.55
CA ASP A 113 -9.41 -11.35 9.93
C ASP A 113 -8.01 -11.04 10.49
N PHE A 114 -7.44 -9.86 10.20
CA PHE A 114 -6.13 -9.43 10.69
C PHE A 114 -6.17 -8.77 12.07
N LEU A 115 -7.36 -8.43 12.58
CA LEU A 115 -7.52 -7.80 13.88
C LEU A 115 -7.58 -8.87 14.98
N GLU A 116 -6.71 -8.76 15.99
CA GLU A 116 -6.71 -9.63 17.17
C GLU A 116 -7.90 -9.34 18.09
N ASP A 117 -8.39 -10.34 18.83
CA ASP A 117 -9.65 -10.29 19.60
C ASP A 117 -9.65 -9.26 20.74
N ASP A 118 -8.52 -9.02 21.40
CA ASP A 118 -8.50 -8.16 22.59
C ASP A 118 -7.95 -6.74 22.35
N SER A 119 -7.13 -6.53 21.32
CA SER A 119 -6.37 -5.27 21.13
C SER A 119 -7.07 -4.24 20.23
N HIS A 120 -8.02 -4.67 19.41
CA HIS A 120 -8.64 -3.83 18.37
C HIS A 120 -10.17 -3.83 18.40
N GLU A 121 -10.79 -4.03 19.58
CA GLU A 121 -12.25 -4.14 19.75
C GLU A 121 -12.99 -2.95 19.12
N GLU A 122 -12.55 -1.71 19.36
CA GLU A 122 -13.18 -0.52 18.78
C GLU A 122 -13.15 -0.51 17.24
N ILE A 123 -12.03 -0.93 16.64
CA ILE A 123 -11.90 -1.02 15.18
C ILE A 123 -12.81 -2.12 14.64
N LYS A 124 -12.86 -3.27 15.33
CA LYS A 124 -13.72 -4.39 14.94
C LYS A 124 -15.18 -3.99 14.92
N ASP A 125 -15.66 -3.38 15.99
CA ASP A 125 -17.05 -2.96 16.12
C ASP A 125 -17.41 -1.95 15.02
N PHE A 126 -16.55 -0.97 14.80
CA PHE A 126 -16.73 -0.01 13.72
C PHE A 126 -16.79 -0.68 12.35
N LEU A 127 -15.87 -1.60 12.04
CA LEU A 127 -15.88 -2.32 10.77
C LEU A 127 -17.13 -3.20 10.63
N ARG A 128 -17.57 -3.86 11.70
CA ARG A 128 -18.80 -4.67 11.73
C ARG A 128 -20.04 -3.82 11.45
N GLU A 129 -20.14 -2.64 12.06
CA GLU A 129 -21.23 -1.68 11.81
C GLU A 129 -21.31 -1.30 10.32
N HIS A 130 -20.15 -1.24 9.64
CA HIS A 130 -20.06 -0.93 8.22
C HIS A 130 -20.14 -2.18 7.32
N GLY A 131 -20.50 -3.34 7.87
CA GLY A 131 -20.73 -4.57 7.11
C GLY A 131 -19.48 -5.42 6.83
N ALA A 132 -18.40 -5.23 7.60
CA ALA A 132 -17.25 -6.12 7.56
C ALA A 132 -17.63 -7.53 7.99
N LYS A 133 -17.12 -8.51 7.27
CA LYS A 133 -17.32 -9.92 7.55
C LYS A 133 -15.97 -10.61 7.51
N LYS A 134 -15.76 -11.56 8.41
CA LYS A 134 -14.59 -12.45 8.34
C LYS A 134 -14.68 -13.31 7.08
N ALA A 135 -13.54 -13.76 6.56
CA ALA A 135 -13.50 -14.58 5.35
C ALA A 135 -14.41 -15.82 5.43
N LEU A 136 -14.44 -16.48 6.61
CA LEU A 136 -15.27 -17.65 6.87
C LEU A 136 -16.78 -17.35 6.77
N GLU A 137 -17.21 -16.18 7.21
CA GLU A 137 -18.61 -15.78 7.18
C GLU A 137 -19.08 -15.47 5.76
N LEU A 138 -18.19 -14.91 4.93
CA LEU A 138 -18.45 -14.66 3.51
C LEU A 138 -18.63 -15.95 2.70
N ILE A 139 -18.05 -17.07 3.15
CA ILE A 139 -18.18 -18.38 2.49
C ILE A 139 -19.55 -19.01 2.82
N SER A 140 -20.03 -18.83 4.05
CA SER A 140 -21.30 -19.41 4.51
C SER A 140 -22.53 -18.86 3.77
N GLN A 141 -22.45 -17.64 3.24
CA GLN A 141 -23.57 -16.97 2.54
C GLN A 141 -23.76 -17.42 1.08
N LYS A 142 -23.01 -18.43 0.61
CA LYS A 142 -23.13 -18.99 -0.74
C LYS A 142 -23.93 -20.30 -0.81
N LYS A 143 -24.73 -20.61 0.21
CA LYS A 143 -25.60 -21.81 0.24
C LYS A 143 -27.06 -21.46 0.03
#